data_AF-A0A3N5P512-F1
#
_entry.id   AF-A0A3N5P512-F1
#
_cell.length_a   1.000
_cell.length_b   1.000
_cell.length_c   1.000
_cell.angle_alpha   90.00
_cell.angle_beta   90.00
_cell.angle_gamma   90.00
#
_symmetry.space_group_name_H-M   'P 1'
#
loop_
_entity.id
_entity.type
_entity.pdbx_description
1 polymer ?
#
loop_
_entity_poly.entity_id
_entity_poly.type
_entity_poly.pdbx_seq_one_letter_code
_entity_poly.pdbx_strand_id
1 'polypeptide(L)' 'MSVYLALKLGRPLFLEGEAGVGKTEIAKALAAALGTELIRLQCYEGLDVSHALYEWNYPRQLLEIRLLEAS' A
#
# COMPACT_ATOMS: atom_id res chain seq x y z
N MET A 1 11.35 11.55 15.48
CA MET A 1 12.61 11.87 14.76
C MET A 1 12.71 11.18 13.40
N SER A 2 12.40 9.87 13.30
CA SER A 2 12.64 9.07 12.08
C SER A 2 11.90 9.56 10.83
N VAL A 3 10.63 9.95 10.95
CA VAL A 3 9.84 10.50 9.82
C VAL A 3 10.45 11.80 9.29
N TYR A 4 10.84 12.71 10.19
CA TYR A 4 11.48 13.98 9.81
C TYR A 4 12.77 13.76 9.02
N LEU A 5 13.61 12.83 9.46
CA LEU A 5 14.87 12.50 8.77
C LEU A 5 14.62 11.83 7.42
N ALA A 6 13.65 10.90 7.34
CA ALA A 6 13.29 10.25 6.08
C ALA A 6 12.83 11.27 5.02
N LEU A 7 12.00 12.24 5.42
CA LEU A 7 11.56 13.34 4.56
C LEU A 7 12.71 14.25 4.16
N LYS A 8 13.55 14.66 5.11
CA LYS A 8 14.68 15.57 4.85
C LYS A 8 15.76 14.95 3.95
N LEU A 9 15.97 13.64 4.06
CA LEU A 9 16.97 12.90 3.29
C LEU A 9 16.42 12.29 2.00
N GLY A 10 15.09 12.34 1.78
CA GLY A 10 14.44 11.68 0.64
C GLY A 10 14.66 10.17 0.63
N ARG A 11 14.73 9.52 1.80
CA ARG A 11 15.01 8.09 1.95
C ARG A 11 13.80 7.31 2.43
N PRO A 12 13.54 6.09 1.91
CA PRO A 12 12.48 5.23 2.40
C PRO A 12 12.62 4.94 3.90
N LEU A 13 11.49 4.85 4.59
CA LEU A 13 11.43 4.53 6.01
C LEU A 13 10.66 3.22 6.21
N PHE A 14 11.32 2.24 6.85
CA PHE A 14 10.67 1.02 7.30
C PHE A 14 10.29 1.15 8.78
N LEU A 15 9.07 0.73 9.14
CA LEU A 15 8.53 0.89 10.50
C LEU A 15 8.38 -0.46 11.21
N GLU A 16 9.28 -0.73 12.15
CA GLU A 16 9.24 -1.91 13.03
C GLU A 16 8.63 -1.58 14.40
N GLY A 17 8.19 -2.61 15.14
CA GLY A 17 7.40 -2.45 16.37
C GLY A 17 6.25 -3.46 16.50
N GLU A 18 5.61 -3.49 17.66
CA GLU A 18 4.54 -4.44 17.98
C GLU A 18 3.26 -4.19 17.17
N ALA A 19 2.36 -5.17 17.14
CA ALA A 19 1.04 -4.99 16.57
C ALA A 19 0.25 -3.95 17.37
N GLY A 20 -0.48 -3.06 16.69
CA GLY A 20 -1.33 -2.06 17.34
C GLY A 20 -0.64 -0.76 17.76
N VAL A 21 0.68 -0.60 17.58
CA VAL A 21 1.41 0.64 17.93
C VAL A 21 1.22 1.81 16.94
N GLY A 22 0.23 1.73 16.06
CA GLY A 22 -0.12 2.83 15.14
C GLY A 22 0.69 2.92 13.85
N LYS A 23 1.44 1.87 13.46
CA LYS A 23 2.22 1.85 12.19
C LYS A 23 1.37 2.07 10.94
N THR A 24 0.15 1.54 10.92
CA THR A 24 -0.78 1.79 9.82
C THR A 24 -1.32 3.21 9.86
N GLU A 25 -1.53 3.73 11.07
CA GLU A 25 -2.12 5.05 11.26
C GLU A 25 -1.16 6.18 10.89
N ILE A 26 0.14 6.02 11.18
CA ILE A 26 1.16 6.98 10.76
C ILE A 26 1.26 7.05 9.22
N ALA A 27 1.10 5.93 8.50
CA ALA A 27 1.09 5.95 7.04
C ALA A 27 -0.10 6.75 6.49
N LYS A 28 -1.30 6.57 7.06
CA LYS A 28 -2.49 7.37 6.69
C LYS A 28 -2.32 8.85 7.00
N ALA A 29 -1.83 9.16 8.20
CA ALA A 29 -1.63 10.54 8.64
C ALA A 29 -0.60 11.26 7.75
N LEU A 30 0.48 10.57 7.35
CA LEU A 30 1.49 11.13 6.46
C LEU A 30 0.96 11.34 5.04
N ALA A 31 0.23 10.38 4.49
CA ALA A 31 -0.38 10.53 3.17
C ALA A 31 -1.35 11.73 3.13
N ALA A 32 -2.18 11.89 4.17
CA ALA A 32 -3.08 13.04 4.30
C ALA A 32 -2.32 14.37 4.46
N ALA A 33 -1.30 14.41 5.31
CA ALA A 33 -0.52 15.62 5.56
C ALA A 33 0.34 16.07 4.36
N LEU A 34 0.81 15.12 3.55
CA LEU A 34 1.64 15.38 2.37
C LEU A 34 0.81 15.47 1.07
N GLY A 35 -0.49 15.18 1.12
CA GLY A 35 -1.36 15.15 -0.06
C GLY A 35 -0.96 14.08 -1.09
N THR A 36 -0.39 12.96 -0.64
CA THR A 36 0.08 11.88 -1.51
C THR A 36 -0.86 10.69 -1.50
N GLU A 37 -0.78 9.85 -2.53
CA GLU A 37 -1.52 8.59 -2.57
C GLU A 37 -1.04 7.64 -1.46
N LEU A 38 -1.99 6.99 -0.78
CA LEU A 38 -1.70 5.91 0.17
C LEU A 38 -1.87 4.55 -0.51
N ILE A 39 -0.74 3.93 -0.87
CA ILE A 39 -0.74 2.58 -1.44
C ILE A 39 -0.77 1.55 -0.31
N ARG A 40 -1.75 0.63 -0.37
CA ARG A 40 -1.86 -0.50 0.56
C ARG A 40 -1.58 -1.81 -0.17
N LEU A 41 -0.41 -2.39 0.10
CA LEU A 41 -0.04 -3.72 -0.37
C LEU A 41 -0.03 -4.70 0.82
N GLN A 42 -0.83 -5.77 0.72
CA GLN A 42 -0.83 -6.84 1.72
C GLN A 42 0.23 -7.87 1.32
N CYS A 43 1.31 -7.96 2.10
CA CYS A 43 2.31 -9.01 1.90
C CYS A 43 1.89 -10.30 2.61
N TYR A 44 1.95 -11.41 1.90
CA TYR A 44 1.72 -12.76 2.42
C TYR A 44 2.78 -13.71 1.85
N GLU A 45 2.95 -14.88 2.46
CA GLU A 45 3.93 -15.86 2.02
C GLU A 45 3.61 -16.35 0.61
N GLY A 46 4.59 -16.34 -0.29
CA GLY A 46 4.41 -16.66 -1.70
C GLY A 46 3.94 -15.49 -2.59
N LEU A 47 3.84 -14.27 -2.07
CA LEU A 47 3.67 -13.08 -2.91
C LEU A 47 4.94 -12.84 -3.73
N ASP A 48 4.84 -12.94 -5.06
CA ASP A 48 5.91 -12.57 -5.98
C ASP A 48 5.65 -11.20 -6.65
N VAL A 49 6.65 -10.72 -7.38
CA VAL A 49 6.60 -9.43 -8.09
C VAL A 49 5.51 -9.42 -9.16
N SER A 50 5.30 -10.54 -9.85
CA SER A 50 4.31 -10.64 -10.92
C SER A 50 2.88 -10.48 -10.36
N HIS A 51 2.58 -11.17 -9.26
CA HIS A 51 1.32 -11.06 -8.56
C HIS A 51 1.12 -9.66 -7.94
N ALA A 52 2.17 -9.08 -7.35
CA ALA A 52 2.10 -7.76 -6.72
C ALA A 52 1.91 -6.61 -7.72
N LEU A 53 2.47 -6.71 -8.93
CA LEU A 53 2.41 -5.64 -9.94
C LEU A 53 1.27 -5.82 -10.95
N TYR A 54 0.99 -7.04 -11.39
CA TYR A 54 0.07 -7.28 -12.51
C TYR A 54 -1.28 -7.86 -12.07
N GLU A 55 -1.28 -8.74 -11.07
CA GLU A 55 -2.50 -9.47 -10.67
C GLU A 55 -3.17 -8.91 -9.41
N TRP A 56 -2.61 -7.85 -8.82
CA TRP A 56 -3.05 -7.28 -7.55
C TRP A 56 -4.55 -6.90 -7.52
N ASN A 57 -5.16 -6.71 -8.70
CA ASN A 57 -6.56 -6.35 -8.87
C ASN A 57 -7.32 -7.29 -9.83
N TYR A 58 -6.78 -8.49 -10.10
CA TYR A 58 -7.39 -9.47 -11.01
C TYR A 58 -8.85 -9.82 -10.67
N PRO A 59 -9.26 -10.00 -9.39
CA PRO A 59 -10.65 -10.28 -9.06
C PRO A 59 -11.60 -9.15 -9.49
N ARG A 60 -11.19 -7.89 -9.33
CA ARG A 60 -12.00 -6.73 -9.72
C ARG A 60 -12.04 -6.57 -11.24
N GLN A 61 -10.92 -6.79 -11.91
CA GLN A 61 -10.85 -6.79 -13.37
C GLN A 61 -11.78 -7.86 -13.97
N LEU A 62 -11.77 -9.07 -13.39
CA LEU A 62 -12.67 -10.15 -13.81
C LEU A 62 -14.14 -9.78 -13.59
N LEU A 63 -14.46 -9.12 -12.48
CA LEU A 63 -15.81 -8.65 -12.15
C LEU A 63 -16.29 -7.58 -13.14
N GLU A 64 -15.41 -6.68 -13.56
CA GLU A 64 -15.68 -5.64 -14.57
C GLU A 64 -15.92 -6.25 -15.96
N ILE A 65 -15.11 -7.24 -16.36
CA ILE A 65 -15.33 -8.01 -17.60
C ILE A 65 -16.70 -8.69 -17.57
N ARG A 66 -17.05 -9.36 -16.46
CA ARG A 66 -18.35 -10.04 -16.31
C ARG A 66 -19.54 -9.08 -16.38
N LEU A 67 -19.39 -7.88 -15.83
CA LEU A 67 -20.42 -6.84 -15.90
C LEU A 67 -20.61 -6.32 -17.33
N LEU A 68 -19.52 -6.17 -18.10
CA LEU A 68 -19.55 -5.77 -19.51
C LEU A 68 -20.16 -6.83 -20.42
N GLU A 69 -19.89 -8.11 -20.16
CA GLU A 69 -20.48 -9.25 -20.90
C GLU A 69 -21.98 -9.45 -20.62
N ALA A 70 -22.48 -8.96 -19.48
CA ALA A 70 -23.87 -9.08 -19.07
C ALA A 70 -24.77 -7.92 -19.55
N SER A 71 -24.20 -6.96 -20.30
CA SER A 71 -24.88 -5.78 -20.85
C SER A 71 -25.11 -5.86 -22.36
#